data_AF-A0A524H1A3-F1
#
_entry.id   AF-A0A524H1A3-F1
#
_cell.length_a   1.000
_cell.length_b   1.000
_cell.length_c   1.000
_cell.angle_alpha   90.00
_cell.angle_beta   90.00
_cell.angle_gamma   90.00
#
_symmetry.space_group_name_H-M   'P 1'
#
loop_
_entity.id
_entity.type
_entity.pdbx_description
1 polymer ?
#
loop_
_entity_poly.entity_id
_entity_poly.type
_entity_poly.pdbx_seq_one_letter_code
_entity_poly.pdbx_strand_id
1 'polypeptide(L)'
;MITRRSFIKGGILASGAAALGASPDFLLPTSYPETKKIKIARVGSNFEREPLIRPFGFKGGYMKEIWQTVSYLESSSGLHSIGLCSQSVLWSDANVFVAHSESGGNALMYAMTERAMQMLNGESYTTPHDLLDVLYNEIYEYGKKITGNPFLRKTFALNSLVGIDNALWLLYAGENGINTFDDLIPSIYK
;
A
#
# COMPACT_ATOMS: atom_id res chain seq x y z
N MET A 1 -9.60 -23.48 -3.01
CA MET A 1 -8.83 -22.23 -2.97
C MET A 1 -9.79 -21.11 -3.33
N ILE A 2 -10.14 -20.23 -2.38
CA ILE A 2 -11.08 -19.13 -2.64
C ILE A 2 -10.29 -18.02 -3.34
N THR A 3 -10.75 -17.59 -4.52
CA THR A 3 -10.10 -16.52 -5.29
C THR A 3 -10.75 -15.18 -4.97
N ARG A 4 -10.01 -14.07 -5.14
CA ARG A 4 -10.52 -12.69 -4.96
C ARG A 4 -11.84 -12.43 -5.70
N ARG A 5 -12.00 -13.02 -6.89
CA ARG A 5 -13.22 -12.91 -7.71
C ARG A 5 -14.43 -13.60 -7.09
N SER A 6 -14.24 -14.70 -6.36
CA SER A 6 -15.33 -15.37 -5.63
C SER A 6 -15.78 -14.60 -4.39
N PHE A 7 -14.89 -13.85 -3.74
CA PHE A 7 -15.23 -13.04 -2.56
C PHE A 7 -16.10 -11.82 -2.91
N ILE A 8 -15.73 -11.07 -3.96
CA ILE A 8 -16.47 -9.86 -4.37
C ILE A 8 -17.89 -10.18 -4.83
N LYS A 9 -18.12 -11.35 -5.47
CA LYS A 9 -19.45 -11.76 -5.92
C LYS A 9 -20.40 -12.13 -4.77
N GLY A 10 -19.89 -12.52 -3.60
CA GLY A 10 -20.70 -12.86 -2.44
C GLY A 10 -21.18 -11.67 -1.61
N GLY A 11 -20.45 -10.54 -1.65
CA GLY A 11 -20.70 -9.38 -0.78
C GLY A 11 -21.81 -8.42 -1.22
N ILE A 12 -22.23 -8.44 -2.49
CA ILE A 12 -23.11 -7.41 -3.07
C ILE A 12 -24.60 -7.66 -2.79
N LEU A 13 -24.99 -8.81 -2.23
CA LEU A 13 -26.40 -9.19 -2.06
C LEU A 13 -27.00 -8.92 -0.66
N ALA A 14 -26.25 -8.36 0.30
CA ALA A 14 -26.69 -8.29 1.71
C ALA A 14 -27.04 -6.89 2.26
N SER A 15 -26.85 -5.79 1.51
CA SER A 15 -26.95 -4.42 2.06
C SER A 15 -28.04 -3.54 1.42
N GLY A 16 -29.10 -4.15 0.88
CA GLY A 16 -30.10 -3.46 0.04
C GLY A 16 -31.35 -2.90 0.72
N ALA A 17 -31.52 -2.99 2.05
CA ALA A 17 -32.79 -2.62 2.66
C ALA A 17 -32.69 -2.12 4.12
N ALA A 18 -32.15 -0.92 4.34
CA ALA A 18 -32.50 -0.08 5.50
C ALA A 18 -31.79 1.28 5.42
N ALA A 19 -32.48 2.32 4.94
CA ALA A 19 -32.34 3.72 5.39
C ALA A 19 -33.22 4.63 4.52
N LEU A 20 -34.53 4.64 4.79
CA LEU A 20 -35.39 5.75 4.42
C LEU A 20 -35.77 6.48 5.71
N GLY A 21 -35.37 7.75 5.82
CA GLY A 21 -35.94 8.71 6.76
C GLY A 21 -35.22 8.87 8.09
N ALA A 22 -34.27 9.80 8.15
CA ALA A 22 -34.07 10.70 9.28
C ALA A 22 -33.03 11.76 8.87
N SER A 23 -33.42 13.03 8.90
CA SER A 23 -32.48 14.15 8.91
C SER A 23 -32.17 14.50 10.36
N PRO A 24 -30.91 14.53 10.79
CA PRO A 24 -30.53 15.27 11.99
C PRO A 24 -29.57 16.41 11.64
N ASP A 25 -29.82 17.55 12.28
CA ASP A 25 -29.01 18.74 12.26
C ASP A 25 -27.52 18.43 12.48
N PHE A 26 -26.70 18.83 11.52
CA PHE A 26 -25.25 18.63 11.53
C PHE A 26 -24.58 19.70 12.40
N LEU A 27 -24.64 19.53 13.72
CA LEU A 27 -23.72 20.22 14.62
C LEU A 27 -22.33 19.58 14.43
N LEU A 28 -21.45 20.26 13.69
CA LEU A 28 -20.05 19.85 13.53
C LEU A 28 -19.38 19.83 14.91
N PRO A 29 -18.88 18.68 15.39
CA PRO A 29 -18.01 18.65 16.55
C PRO A 29 -16.68 19.29 16.14
N THR A 30 -16.31 20.39 16.78
CA THR A 30 -15.01 21.07 16.59
C THR A 30 -13.87 20.40 17.37
N SER A 31 -14.10 19.22 17.96
CA SER A 31 -13.07 18.45 18.64
C SER A 31 -12.55 17.34 17.74
N TYR A 32 -11.39 17.58 17.13
CA TYR A 32 -10.64 16.53 16.45
C TYR A 32 -10.23 15.47 17.46
N PRO A 33 -10.45 14.17 17.19
CA PRO A 33 -9.93 13.12 18.05
C PRO A 33 -8.41 13.24 18.11
N GLU A 34 -7.87 13.26 19.33
CA GLU A 34 -6.44 13.28 19.58
C GLU A 34 -5.81 12.04 18.94
N THR A 35 -4.91 12.23 17.97
CA THR A 35 -4.33 11.14 17.19
C THR A 35 -3.47 10.26 18.09
N LYS A 36 -3.80 8.97 18.18
CA LYS A 36 -3.07 8.03 19.04
C LYS A 36 -1.67 7.75 18.50
N LYS A 37 -0.70 7.59 19.41
CA LYS A 37 0.61 7.03 19.07
C LYS A 37 0.48 5.51 18.91
N ILE A 38 0.75 5.02 17.70
CA ILE A 38 0.62 3.62 17.31
C ILE A 38 2.01 3.01 17.26
N LYS A 39 2.21 1.84 17.88
CA LYS A 39 3.46 1.07 17.78
C LYS A 39 3.22 -0.17 16.92
N ILE A 40 4.05 -0.37 15.91
CA ILE A 40 4.04 -1.55 15.04
C ILE A 40 4.79 -2.67 15.78
N ALA A 41 4.08 -3.75 16.10
CA ALA A 41 4.60 -4.89 16.83
C ALA A 41 5.11 -6.00 15.91
N ARG A 42 4.45 -6.20 14.77
CA ARG A 42 4.83 -7.23 13.79
C ARG A 42 4.58 -6.73 12.37
N VAL A 43 5.45 -7.19 11.48
CA VAL A 43 5.38 -6.93 10.04
C VAL A 43 5.47 -8.24 9.29
N GLY A 44 4.91 -8.28 8.07
CA GLY A 44 5.11 -9.38 7.16
C GLY A 44 4.88 -8.94 5.72
N SER A 45 5.62 -9.48 4.78
CA SER A 45 5.38 -9.22 3.36
C SER A 45 5.29 -10.54 2.59
N ASN A 46 4.53 -10.53 1.50
CA ASN A 46 4.49 -11.63 0.56
C ASN A 46 4.13 -11.11 -0.84
N PHE A 47 4.17 -11.96 -1.84
CA PHE A 47 3.76 -11.63 -3.20
C PHE A 47 3.12 -12.82 -3.93
N GLU A 48 2.29 -12.51 -4.90
CA GLU A 48 1.74 -13.46 -5.86
C GLU A 48 2.08 -13.02 -7.29
N ARG A 49 2.48 -13.97 -8.13
CA ARG A 49 2.73 -13.73 -9.55
C ARG A 49 1.43 -13.99 -10.31
N GLU A 50 0.76 -12.94 -10.77
CA GLU A 50 -0.49 -13.09 -11.51
C GLU A 50 -0.23 -13.04 -13.04
N PRO A 51 -0.43 -14.16 -13.77
CA PRO A 51 -0.29 -14.16 -15.22
C PRO A 51 -1.43 -13.37 -15.88
N LEU A 52 -1.08 -12.58 -16.88
CA LEU A 52 -2.04 -11.86 -17.72
C LEU A 52 -2.61 -12.80 -18.77
N ILE A 53 -3.90 -12.61 -19.12
CA ILE A 53 -4.58 -13.41 -20.16
C ILE A 53 -3.86 -13.31 -21.52
N ARG A 54 -3.20 -12.18 -21.78
CA ARG A 54 -2.34 -11.93 -22.94
C ARG A 54 -1.27 -10.91 -22.56
N PRO A 55 -0.13 -10.87 -23.28
CA PRO A 55 0.90 -9.86 -23.02
C PRO A 55 0.31 -8.44 -23.09
N PHE A 56 0.64 -7.61 -22.10
CA PHE A 56 0.29 -6.20 -22.08
C PHE A 56 1.48 -5.37 -22.53
N GLY A 57 1.26 -4.51 -23.53
CA GLY A 57 2.29 -3.66 -24.12
C GLY A 57 2.12 -2.20 -23.72
N PHE A 58 3.21 -1.55 -23.33
CA PHE A 58 3.24 -0.10 -23.11
C PHE A 58 4.58 0.47 -23.58
N LYS A 59 4.53 1.52 -24.42
CA LYS A 59 5.71 2.22 -24.95
C LYS A 59 6.81 1.29 -25.52
N GLY A 60 6.40 0.20 -26.18
CA GLY A 60 7.32 -0.77 -26.80
C GLY A 60 7.84 -1.88 -25.87
N GLY A 61 7.60 -1.80 -24.56
CA GLY A 61 7.82 -2.90 -23.62
C GLY A 61 6.59 -3.79 -23.49
N TYR A 62 6.77 -5.09 -23.20
CA TYR A 62 5.69 -6.07 -23.04
C TYR A 62 5.89 -6.91 -21.79
N MET A 63 4.83 -7.02 -20.97
CA MET A 63 4.80 -7.86 -19.76
C MET A 63 3.75 -8.97 -19.91
N LYS A 64 4.00 -10.12 -19.31
CA LYS A 64 3.12 -11.30 -19.29
C LYS A 64 2.53 -11.56 -17.90
N GLU A 65 3.07 -10.95 -16.85
CA GLU A 65 2.59 -11.07 -15.47
C GLU A 65 2.64 -9.72 -14.74
N ILE A 66 1.88 -9.64 -13.64
CA ILE A 66 1.96 -8.53 -12.68
C ILE A 66 2.10 -9.15 -11.30
N TRP A 67 3.12 -8.74 -10.53
CA TRP A 67 3.26 -9.20 -9.17
C TRP A 67 2.34 -8.39 -8.26
N GLN A 68 1.52 -9.08 -7.46
CA GLN A 68 0.71 -8.49 -6.40
C GLN A 68 1.47 -8.66 -5.09
N THR A 69 1.89 -7.57 -4.49
CA THR A 69 2.55 -7.57 -3.18
C THR A 69 1.55 -7.31 -2.08
N VAL A 70 1.81 -7.91 -0.93
CA VAL A 70 1.00 -7.85 0.28
C VAL A 70 1.88 -7.35 1.42
N SER A 71 1.42 -6.33 2.13
CA SER A 71 2.09 -5.75 3.29
C SER A 71 1.19 -5.91 4.51
N TYR A 72 1.60 -6.71 5.48
CA TYR A 72 0.89 -6.96 6.73
C TYR A 72 1.53 -6.17 7.87
N LEU A 73 0.71 -5.44 8.63
CA LEU A 73 1.11 -4.73 9.84
C LEU A 73 0.22 -5.13 11.01
N GLU A 74 0.82 -5.36 12.16
CA GLU A 74 0.12 -5.58 13.43
C GLU A 74 0.64 -4.57 14.45
N SER A 75 -0.28 -3.89 15.12
CA SER A 75 0.02 -2.95 16.20
C SER A 75 0.19 -3.66 17.54
N SER A 76 0.77 -2.97 18.52
CA SER A 76 0.83 -3.46 19.91
C SER A 76 -0.54 -3.54 20.59
N SER A 77 -1.61 -2.95 20.03
CA SER A 77 -2.98 -3.08 20.54
C SER A 77 -3.64 -4.40 20.12
N GLY A 78 -3.04 -5.11 19.16
CA GLY A 78 -3.61 -6.32 18.54
C GLY A 78 -4.42 -6.06 17.27
N LEU A 79 -4.65 -4.79 16.89
CA LEU A 79 -5.21 -4.44 15.58
C LEU A 79 -4.19 -4.72 14.47
N HIS A 80 -4.66 -5.16 13.31
CA HIS A 80 -3.82 -5.41 12.15
C HIS A 80 -4.47 -4.90 10.86
N SER A 81 -3.64 -4.69 9.84
CA SER A 81 -4.06 -4.28 8.51
C SER A 81 -3.26 -5.01 7.43
N ILE A 82 -3.84 -5.04 6.23
CA ILE A 82 -3.20 -5.58 5.03
C ILE A 82 -3.31 -4.54 3.93
N GLY A 83 -2.18 -4.13 3.40
CA GLY A 83 -2.11 -3.30 2.20
C GLY A 83 -1.65 -4.09 0.98
N LEU A 84 -2.20 -3.71 -0.18
CA LEU A 84 -1.98 -4.40 -1.45
C LEU A 84 -1.35 -3.45 -2.47
N CYS A 85 -0.46 -3.99 -3.32
CA CYS A 85 0.11 -3.25 -4.41
C CYS A 85 0.35 -4.14 -5.64
N SER A 86 -0.10 -3.66 -6.81
CA SER A 86 0.32 -4.20 -8.09
C SER A 86 1.65 -3.57 -8.50
N GLN A 87 2.71 -4.37 -8.57
CA GLN A 87 4.02 -3.91 -9.03
C GLN A 87 4.04 -3.75 -10.54
N SER A 88 4.49 -2.59 -11.00
CA SER A 88 4.63 -2.31 -12.43
C SER A 88 5.99 -1.74 -12.76
N VAL A 89 6.97 -2.61 -12.99
CA VAL A 89 8.34 -2.25 -13.37
C VAL A 89 8.35 -1.36 -14.61
N LEU A 90 7.65 -1.78 -15.69
CA LEU A 90 7.63 -1.04 -16.97
C LEU A 90 7.06 0.37 -16.83
N TRP A 91 5.99 0.55 -16.06
CA TRP A 91 5.41 1.87 -15.82
C TRP A 91 6.31 2.72 -14.92
N SER A 92 6.94 2.07 -13.94
CA SER A 92 7.71 2.76 -12.91
C SER A 92 9.09 3.19 -13.40
N ASP A 93 9.84 2.33 -14.09
CA ASP A 93 11.14 2.64 -14.68
C ASP A 93 11.44 1.73 -15.89
N ALA A 94 11.44 2.33 -17.08
CA ALA A 94 11.72 1.60 -18.33
C ALA A 94 13.17 1.10 -18.42
N ASN A 95 14.14 1.76 -17.80
CA ASN A 95 15.53 1.32 -17.83
C ASN A 95 15.71 0.05 -17.01
N VAL A 96 15.10 0.00 -15.82
CA VAL A 96 15.08 -1.22 -14.99
C VAL A 96 14.34 -2.34 -15.73
N PHE A 97 13.22 -2.02 -16.38
CA PHE A 97 12.46 -3.00 -17.15
C PHE A 97 13.27 -3.64 -18.29
N VAL A 98 14.05 -2.84 -19.03
CA VAL A 98 14.87 -3.35 -20.16
C VAL A 98 16.14 -4.06 -19.69
N ALA A 99 16.74 -3.61 -18.57
CA ALA A 99 17.99 -4.17 -18.07
C ALA A 99 17.84 -5.53 -17.37
N HIS A 100 16.62 -5.92 -16.99
CA HIS A 100 16.36 -7.14 -16.23
C HIS A 100 15.28 -8.00 -16.89
N SER A 101 15.23 -9.29 -16.53
CA SER A 101 14.08 -10.12 -16.87
C SER A 101 12.82 -9.60 -16.15
N GLU A 102 11.64 -9.96 -16.64
CA GLU A 102 10.36 -9.57 -16.03
C GLU A 102 10.30 -9.95 -14.55
N SER A 103 10.62 -11.20 -14.20
CA SER A 103 10.68 -11.63 -12.79
C SER A 103 11.83 -10.98 -12.02
N GLY A 104 12.95 -10.66 -12.67
CA GLY A 104 14.08 -9.98 -12.05
C GLY A 104 13.75 -8.54 -11.64
N GLY A 105 13.12 -7.78 -12.53
CA GLY A 105 12.67 -6.41 -12.22
C GLY A 105 11.65 -6.38 -11.08
N ASN A 106 10.69 -7.31 -11.08
CA ASN A 106 9.71 -7.43 -9.99
C ASN A 106 10.39 -7.85 -8.67
N ALA A 107 11.30 -8.82 -8.70
CA ALA A 107 12.05 -9.23 -7.51
C ALA A 107 12.86 -8.07 -6.90
N LEU A 108 13.48 -7.22 -7.73
CA LEU A 108 14.18 -6.01 -7.27
C LEU A 108 13.21 -5.04 -6.59
N MET A 109 12.05 -4.77 -7.20
CA MET A 109 11.05 -3.90 -6.59
C MET A 109 10.48 -4.50 -5.29
N TYR A 110 10.24 -5.81 -5.24
CA TYR A 110 9.78 -6.49 -4.04
C TYR A 110 10.84 -6.49 -2.92
N ALA A 111 12.12 -6.58 -3.24
CA ALA A 111 13.19 -6.43 -2.25
C ALA A 111 13.18 -5.04 -1.60
N MET A 112 12.74 -4.00 -2.32
CA MET A 112 12.54 -2.66 -1.76
C MET A 112 11.35 -2.63 -0.80
N THR A 113 10.23 -3.27 -1.16
CA THR A 113 9.06 -3.44 -0.28
C THR A 113 9.45 -4.20 1.00
N GLU A 114 10.15 -5.33 0.89
CA GLU A 114 10.58 -6.11 2.05
C GLU A 114 11.53 -5.32 2.96
N ARG A 115 12.50 -4.59 2.40
CA ARG A 115 13.36 -3.72 3.20
C ARG A 115 12.55 -2.70 3.99
N ALA A 116 11.61 -2.03 3.34
CA ALA A 116 10.76 -1.03 3.97
C ALA A 116 9.90 -1.63 5.10
N MET A 117 9.39 -2.85 4.91
CA MET A 117 8.66 -3.57 5.95
C MET A 117 9.54 -3.85 7.17
N GLN A 118 10.78 -4.27 6.98
CA GLN A 118 11.70 -4.51 8.10
C GLN A 118 12.06 -3.21 8.84
N MET A 119 12.14 -2.08 8.15
CA MET A 119 12.34 -0.77 8.80
C MET A 119 11.17 -0.35 9.69
N LEU A 120 9.94 -0.80 9.38
CA LEU A 120 8.76 -0.47 10.17
C LEU A 120 8.62 -1.31 11.45
N ASN A 121 9.34 -2.42 11.56
CA ASN A 121 9.14 -3.36 12.66
C ASN A 121 9.64 -2.76 13.98
N GLY A 122 8.73 -2.58 14.94
CA GLY A 122 9.02 -1.96 16.23
C GLY A 122 8.90 -0.44 16.25
N GLU A 123 8.71 0.20 15.09
CA GLU A 123 8.57 1.66 14.98
C GLU A 123 7.24 2.15 15.55
N SER A 124 7.23 3.43 15.94
CA SER A 124 6.01 4.10 16.41
C SER A 124 5.74 5.35 15.59
N TYR A 125 4.47 5.61 15.33
CA TYR A 125 4.04 6.74 14.53
C TYR A 125 2.74 7.33 15.06
N THR A 126 2.50 8.59 14.71
CA THR A 126 1.23 9.26 15.00
C THR A 126 0.44 9.45 13.71
N THR A 127 1.13 9.82 12.62
CA THR A 127 0.52 9.89 11.29
C THR A 127 1.29 9.01 10.28
N PRO A 128 0.61 8.38 9.30
CA PRO A 128 1.29 7.57 8.29
C PRO A 128 2.36 8.32 7.50
N HIS A 129 2.17 9.63 7.27
CA HIS A 129 3.14 10.48 6.57
C HIS A 129 4.51 10.51 7.24
N ASP A 130 4.55 10.50 8.58
CA ASP A 130 5.80 10.57 9.36
C ASP A 130 6.76 9.43 8.99
N LEU A 131 6.22 8.23 8.74
CA LEU A 131 7.00 7.06 8.37
C LEU A 131 7.35 7.06 6.88
N LEU A 132 6.43 7.49 6.02
CA LEU A 132 6.62 7.41 4.57
C LEU A 132 7.74 8.32 4.07
N ASP A 133 7.87 9.52 4.64
CA ASP A 133 8.95 10.44 4.26
C ASP A 133 10.33 9.88 4.62
N VAL A 134 10.43 9.20 5.76
CA VAL A 134 11.66 8.52 6.19
C VAL A 134 11.96 7.31 5.32
N LEU A 135 10.96 6.45 5.11
CA LEU A 135 11.07 5.26 4.27
C LEU A 135 11.48 5.62 2.84
N TYR A 136 10.85 6.64 2.25
CA TYR A 136 11.06 6.99 0.84
C TYR A 136 12.54 7.26 0.53
N ASN A 137 13.22 8.06 1.36
CA ASN A 137 14.60 8.43 1.10
C ASN A 137 15.54 7.22 1.18
N GLU A 138 15.41 6.38 2.22
CA GLU A 138 16.23 5.18 2.36
C GLU A 138 15.97 4.18 1.23
N ILE A 139 14.69 3.94 0.93
CA ILE A 139 14.28 2.95 -0.06
C ILE A 139 14.68 3.38 -1.46
N TYR A 140 14.62 4.68 -1.77
CA TYR A 140 15.10 5.19 -3.05
C TYR A 140 16.59 4.96 -3.25
N GLU A 141 17.42 5.23 -2.22
CA GLU A 141 18.86 4.98 -2.29
C GLU A 141 19.20 3.49 -2.34
N TYR A 142 18.46 2.67 -1.59
CA TYR A 142 18.57 1.21 -1.67
C TYR A 142 18.21 0.70 -3.08
N GLY A 143 17.13 1.22 -3.66
CA GLY A 143 16.69 0.92 -5.03
C GLY A 143 17.79 1.19 -6.05
N LYS A 144 18.43 2.38 -6.00
CA LYS A 144 19.54 2.73 -6.88
C LYS A 144 20.68 1.71 -6.79
N LYS A 145 20.99 1.26 -5.58
CA LYS A 145 22.05 0.27 -5.32
C LYS A 145 21.71 -1.10 -5.92
N ILE A 146 20.52 -1.66 -5.64
CA ILE A 146 20.19 -3.03 -6.05
C ILE A 146 19.85 -3.15 -7.54
N THR A 147 19.38 -2.06 -8.16
CA THR A 147 19.13 -2.00 -9.61
C THR A 147 20.39 -1.68 -10.40
N GLY A 148 21.45 -1.21 -9.74
CA GLY A 148 22.63 -0.66 -10.43
C GLY A 148 22.33 0.59 -11.26
N ASN A 149 21.18 1.25 -11.04
CA ASN A 149 20.76 2.43 -11.77
C ASN A 149 20.91 3.70 -10.91
N PRO A 150 21.97 4.52 -11.10
CA PRO A 150 22.16 5.74 -10.33
C PRO A 150 21.10 6.81 -10.62
N PHE A 151 20.37 6.70 -11.73
CA PHE A 151 19.28 7.59 -12.13
C PHE A 151 17.92 6.88 -12.05
N LEU A 152 17.74 6.03 -11.04
CA LEU A 152 16.47 5.35 -10.78
C LEU A 152 15.32 6.35 -10.76
N ARG A 153 14.22 6.07 -11.47
CA ARG A 153 13.05 6.95 -11.41
C ARG A 153 12.39 6.84 -10.06
N LYS A 154 12.01 7.98 -9.47
CA LYS A 154 11.29 8.06 -8.19
C LYS A 154 10.04 7.17 -8.14
N THR A 155 9.35 7.04 -9.27
CA THR A 155 8.17 6.16 -9.44
C THR A 155 8.45 4.69 -9.12
N PHE A 156 9.68 4.20 -9.30
CA PHE A 156 10.07 2.84 -8.91
C PHE A 156 10.02 2.64 -7.40
N ALA A 157 10.62 3.58 -6.66
CA ALA A 157 10.55 3.56 -5.20
C ALA A 157 9.12 3.79 -4.69
N LEU A 158 8.40 4.76 -5.26
CA LEU A 158 7.02 5.03 -4.87
C LEU A 158 6.10 3.83 -5.09
N ASN A 159 6.21 3.14 -6.23
CA ASN A 159 5.42 1.94 -6.50
C ASN A 159 5.72 0.82 -5.48
N SER A 160 6.99 0.63 -5.09
CA SER A 160 7.37 -0.35 -4.06
C SER A 160 6.78 -0.07 -2.67
N LEU A 161 6.36 1.16 -2.39
CA LEU A 161 5.83 1.60 -1.10
C LEU A 161 4.28 1.65 -1.05
N VAL A 162 3.58 1.51 -2.17
CA VAL A 162 2.11 1.65 -2.22
C VAL A 162 1.39 0.69 -1.26
N GLY A 163 1.84 -0.57 -1.19
CA GLY A 163 1.22 -1.56 -0.30
C GLY A 163 1.43 -1.20 1.17
N ILE A 164 2.57 -0.60 1.49
CA ILE A 164 2.95 -0.20 2.84
C ILE A 164 2.16 1.04 3.27
N ASP A 165 2.10 2.07 2.41
CA ASP A 165 1.28 3.26 2.60
C ASP A 165 -0.18 2.86 2.87
N ASN A 166 -0.73 1.98 2.03
CA ASN A 166 -2.09 1.49 2.21
C ASN A 166 -2.28 0.77 3.56
N ALA A 167 -1.35 -0.10 3.97
CA ALA A 167 -1.43 -0.79 5.25
C ALA A 167 -1.36 0.18 6.45
N LEU A 168 -0.47 1.19 6.40
CA LEU A 168 -0.31 2.20 7.44
C LEU A 168 -1.58 3.02 7.64
N TRP A 169 -2.21 3.46 6.55
CA TRP A 169 -3.47 4.20 6.60
C TRP A 169 -4.62 3.37 7.15
N LEU A 170 -4.73 2.10 6.76
CA LEU A 170 -5.76 1.20 7.28
C LEU A 170 -5.58 0.92 8.78
N LEU A 171 -4.33 0.72 9.23
CA LEU A 171 -4.04 0.53 10.65
C LEU A 171 -4.34 1.80 11.46
N TYR A 172 -3.92 2.95 10.92
CA TYR A 172 -4.22 4.26 11.50
C TYR A 172 -5.73 4.49 11.65
N ALA A 173 -6.51 4.17 10.62
CA ALA A 173 -7.96 4.30 10.66
C ALA A 173 -8.57 3.41 11.75
N GLY A 174 -8.13 2.14 11.84
CA GLY A 174 -8.59 1.21 12.87
C GLY A 174 -8.28 1.68 14.30
N GLU A 175 -7.06 2.15 14.54
CA GLU A 175 -6.62 2.64 15.85
C GLU A 175 -7.39 3.90 16.31
N ASN A 176 -7.78 4.74 15.36
CA ASN A 176 -8.50 6.00 15.62
C ASN A 176 -10.02 5.90 15.40
N GLY A 177 -10.55 4.71 15.11
CA GLY A 177 -12.00 4.50 14.92
C GLY A 177 -12.57 5.22 13.69
N ILE A 178 -11.75 5.47 12.67
CA ILE A 178 -12.14 6.12 11.42
C ILE A 178 -12.75 5.07 10.47
N ASN A 179 -13.97 5.31 10.00
CA ASN A 179 -14.72 4.34 9.19
C ASN A 179 -15.07 4.84 7.78
N THR A 180 -14.75 6.09 7.46
CA THR A 180 -15.03 6.69 6.15
C THR A 180 -13.76 7.27 5.53
N PHE A 181 -13.74 7.35 4.20
CA PHE A 181 -12.63 7.99 3.49
C PHE A 181 -12.54 9.48 3.82
N ASP A 182 -13.68 10.19 3.89
CA ASP A 182 -13.71 11.62 4.19
C ASP A 182 -13.12 11.93 5.57
N ASP A 183 -13.35 11.08 6.57
CA ASP A 183 -12.77 11.23 7.90
C ASP A 183 -11.27 10.88 7.95
N LEU A 184 -10.77 10.12 6.97
CA LEU A 184 -9.36 9.78 6.85
C LEU A 184 -8.51 10.95 6.32
N ILE A 185 -9.11 11.82 5.49
CA ILE A 185 -8.42 12.97 4.91
C ILE A 185 -8.05 13.96 6.01
N PRO A 186 -6.75 14.29 6.21
CA PRO A 186 -6.34 15.32 7.15
C PRO A 186 -7.01 16.67 6.87
N SER A 187 -7.37 17.40 7.91
CA SER A 187 -8.09 18.68 7.79
C SER A 187 -7.39 19.73 6.92
N ILE A 188 -6.06 19.71 6.88
CA ILE A 188 -5.25 20.61 6.05
C ILE A 188 -5.43 20.40 4.53
N TYR A 189 -6.04 19.28 4.12
CA TYR A 189 -6.25 18.90 2.72
C TYR A 189 -7.73 18.84 2.32
N LYS A 190 -8.66 19.19 3.23
CA LYS A 190 -10.08 19.37 2.93
C LYS A 190 -10.36 20.79 2.45
#